data_AF-A0A3D0G2V4-F1
#
_entry.id   AF-A0A3D0G2V4-F1
#
_cell.length_a   1.000
_cell.length_b   1.000
_cell.length_c   1.000
_cell.angle_alpha   90.00
_cell.angle_beta   90.00
_cell.angle_gamma   90.00
#
_symmetry.space_group_name_H-M   'P 1'
#
loop_
_entity.id
_entity.type
_entity.pdbx_description
1 polymer ?
#
loop_
_entity_poly.entity_id
_entity_poly.type
_entity_poly.pdbx_seq_one_letter_code
_entity_poly.pdbx_strand_id
1 'polypeptide(L)'
;MPDTSKYRAQLETRLGELTERLRELDKELDSHQSKDWEELATEREEDEVLERMGSTGQAEIAQIKAALARMEEGEYGFCAKCGDEIAEDRLDLLPQTPFCAKCAAKA
;
A
#
# COMPACT_ATOMS: atom_id res chain seq x y z
N MET A 1 -18.82 -10.77 -13.86
CA MET A 1 -18.11 -9.50 -13.59
C MET A 1 -18.03 -9.38 -12.08
N PRO A 2 -16.84 -9.37 -11.49
CA PRO A 2 -16.68 -9.30 -10.03
C PRO A 2 -17.32 -8.02 -9.50
N ASP A 3 -17.92 -8.07 -8.31
CA ASP A 3 -18.51 -6.91 -7.63
C ASP A 3 -17.42 -5.88 -7.24
N THR A 4 -17.02 -5.05 -8.20
CA THR A 4 -16.00 -4.00 -8.04
C THR A 4 -16.34 -3.00 -6.93
N SER A 5 -17.63 -2.80 -6.66
CA SER A 5 -18.13 -1.94 -5.58
C SER A 5 -17.66 -2.38 -4.20
N LYS A 6 -17.69 -3.70 -3.91
CA LYS A 6 -17.22 -4.27 -2.64
C LYS A 6 -15.73 -3.97 -2.43
N TYR A 7 -14.92 -4.27 -3.45
CA TYR A 7 -13.48 -4.09 -3.39
C TYR A 7 -13.08 -2.62 -3.32
N ARG A 8 -13.80 -1.73 -4.03
CA ARG A 8 -13.58 -0.28 -3.96
C ARG A 8 -13.72 0.24 -2.53
N ALA A 9 -14.83 -0.08 -1.85
CA ALA A 9 -15.06 0.38 -0.48
C ALA A 9 -14.00 -0.12 0.50
N GLN A 10 -13.56 -1.38 0.34
CA GLN A 10 -12.47 -1.95 1.14
C GLN A 10 -11.14 -1.22 0.90
N LEU A 11 -10.80 -0.96 -0.37
CA LEU A 11 -9.58 -0.26 -0.77
C LEU A 11 -9.57 1.20 -0.30
N GLU A 12 -10.68 1.91 -0.38
CA GLU A 12 -10.82 3.29 0.12
C GLU A 12 -10.65 3.38 1.63
N THR A 13 -11.25 2.44 2.37
CA THR A 13 -11.09 2.34 3.83
C THR A 13 -9.62 2.13 4.17
N ARG A 14 -8.97 1.16 3.51
CA ARG A 14 -7.55 0.84 3.73
C ARG A 14 -6.63 2.00 3.37
N LEU A 15 -6.94 2.73 2.29
CA LEU A 15 -6.21 3.92 1.87
C LEU A 15 -6.24 5.01 2.95
N GLY A 16 -7.40 5.23 3.57
CA GLY A 16 -7.56 6.17 4.68
C GLY A 16 -6.70 5.80 5.88
N GLU A 17 -6.76 4.53 6.31
CA GLU A 17 -5.96 4.01 7.43
C GLU A 17 -4.46 4.20 7.22
N LEU A 18 -3.95 3.81 6.03
CA LEU A 18 -2.53 3.94 5.70
C LEU A 18 -2.09 5.39 5.61
N THR A 19 -2.92 6.25 5.02
CA THR A 19 -2.60 7.69 4.89
C THR A 19 -2.49 8.34 6.26
N GLU A 20 -3.42 8.04 7.18
CA GLU A 20 -3.37 8.59 8.53
C GLU A 20 -2.17 8.06 9.32
N ARG A 21 -1.90 6.76 9.22
CA ARG A 21 -0.72 6.15 9.84
C ARG A 21 0.59 6.79 9.36
N LEU A 22 0.72 7.05 8.06
CA LEU A 22 1.89 7.72 7.50
C LEU A 22 2.04 9.15 8.01
N ARG A 23 0.94 9.89 8.17
CA ARG A 23 0.99 11.25 8.74
C ARG A 23 1.46 11.26 10.18
N GLU A 24 1.03 10.29 11.00
CA GLU A 24 1.51 10.15 12.37
C GLU A 24 3.02 9.82 12.41
N LEU A 25 3.47 8.89 11.55
CA LEU A 25 4.90 8.56 11.41
C LEU A 25 5.75 9.77 10.99
N ASP A 26 5.27 10.56 10.03
CA ASP A 26 5.94 11.78 9.55
C ASP A 26 6.10 12.81 10.68
N LYS A 27 5.05 12.99 11.49
CA LYS A 27 5.07 13.87 12.66
C LYS A 27 6.02 13.37 13.76
N GLU A 28 6.11 12.06 13.95
CA GLU A 28 7.04 11.45 14.91
C GLU A 28 8.50 11.70 14.50
N LEU A 29 8.82 11.47 13.22
CA LEU A 29 10.13 11.77 12.61
C LEU A 29 10.50 13.25 12.75
N ASP A 30 9.58 14.17 12.43
CA ASP A 30 9.79 15.62 12.59
C ASP A 30 10.08 16.00 14.06
N SER A 31 9.48 15.29 15.01
CA SER A 31 9.69 15.54 16.44
C SER A 31 11.06 15.05 16.94
N HIS A 32 11.59 13.96 16.39
CA HIS A 32 12.92 13.43 16.71
C HIS A 32 14.02 14.41 16.25
N GLN A 33 13.90 14.97 15.05
CA GLN A 33 14.87 15.95 14.53
C GLN A 33 14.96 17.26 15.35
N SER A 34 13.97 17.52 16.21
CA SER A 34 13.91 18.72 17.05
C SER A 34 14.56 18.56 18.43
N LYS A 35 14.96 17.34 18.82
CA LYS A 35 15.55 17.06 20.14
C LYS A 35 17.08 17.15 20.10
N ASP A 36 17.63 17.63 21.22
CA ASP A 36 19.04 17.96 21.42
C ASP A 36 20.00 16.80 21.12
N TRP A 37 21.17 17.17 20.59
CA TRP A 37 22.24 16.38 19.97
C TRP A 37 22.91 15.28 20.82
N GLU A 38 22.35 14.89 21.97
CA GLU A 38 23.02 14.03 22.97
C GLU A 38 22.54 12.56 22.96
N GLU A 39 21.49 12.19 22.22
CA GLU A 39 20.93 10.82 22.10
C GLU A 39 21.13 10.13 20.72
N LEU A 40 22.08 10.63 19.92
CA LEU A 40 22.33 10.30 18.50
C LEU A 40 22.58 8.84 18.09
N ALA A 41 22.77 7.89 19.02
CA ALA A 41 23.05 6.49 18.68
C ALA A 41 21.75 5.67 18.58
N THR A 42 20.84 5.82 19.54
CA THR A 42 19.55 5.11 19.58
C THR A 42 18.57 5.71 18.57
N GLU A 43 18.56 7.04 18.44
CA GLU A 43 17.63 7.74 17.53
C GLU A 43 17.84 7.36 16.05
N ARG A 44 19.08 7.06 15.63
CA ARG A 44 19.34 6.63 14.24
C ARG A 44 18.71 5.29 13.90
N GLU A 45 18.74 4.33 14.82
CA GLU A 45 18.12 3.02 14.60
C GLU A 45 16.59 3.13 14.57
N GLU A 46 16.01 4.02 15.39
CA GLU A 46 14.57 4.28 15.42
C GLU A 46 14.09 4.99 14.14
N ASP A 47 14.82 6.01 13.68
CA ASP A 47 14.51 6.74 12.45
C ASP A 47 14.58 5.85 11.20
N GLU A 48 15.58 4.97 11.09
CA GLU A 48 15.68 4.00 9.97
C GLU A 48 14.48 3.05 9.92
N VAL A 49 13.94 2.64 11.07
CA VAL A 49 12.74 1.81 11.15
C VAL A 49 11.50 2.60 10.71
N LEU A 50 11.36 3.85 11.15
CA LEU A 50 10.26 4.74 10.79
C LEU A 50 10.26 5.07 9.29
N GLU A 51 11.42 5.36 8.69
CA GLU A 51 11.57 5.61 7.25
C GLU A 51 11.19 4.38 6.40
N ARG A 52 11.61 3.19 6.83
CA ARG A 52 11.25 1.94 6.15
C ARG A 52 9.76 1.64 6.25
N MET A 53 9.14 1.92 7.39
CA MET A 53 7.67 1.84 7.55
C MET A 53 6.96 2.83 6.63
N GLY A 54 7.48 4.06 6.54
CA GLY A 54 6.99 5.10 5.64
C GLY A 54 7.00 4.65 4.18
N SER A 55 8.16 4.18 3.71
CA SER A 55 8.37 3.72 2.34
C SER A 55 7.45 2.55 1.96
N THR A 56 7.27 1.60 2.88
CA THR A 56 6.41 0.43 2.67
C THR A 56 4.93 0.84 2.60
N GLY A 57 4.48 1.72 3.50
CA GLY A 57 3.11 2.24 3.49
C GLY A 57 2.82 3.05 2.22
N GLN A 58 3.77 3.87 1.76
CA GLN A 58 3.65 4.63 0.51
C GLN A 58 3.51 3.71 -0.70
N ALA A 59 4.27 2.61 -0.75
CA ALA A 59 4.15 1.61 -1.81
C ALA A 59 2.77 0.93 -1.80
N GLU A 60 2.23 0.57 -0.63
CA GLU A 60 0.88 0.00 -0.51
C GLU A 60 -0.19 1.00 -0.97
N ILE A 61 -0.08 2.27 -0.57
CA ILE A 61 -0.97 3.35 -1.04
C ILE A 61 -0.94 3.48 -2.57
N ALA A 62 0.25 3.44 -3.17
CA ALA A 62 0.39 3.52 -4.62
C ALA A 62 -0.30 2.34 -5.32
N GLN A 63 -0.18 1.12 -4.78
CA GLN A 63 -0.87 -0.06 -5.29
C GLN A 63 -2.39 0.05 -5.18
N ILE A 64 -2.90 0.55 -4.03
CA ILE A 64 -4.33 0.76 -3.82
C ILE A 64 -4.88 1.79 -4.81
N LYS A 65 -4.20 2.93 -4.99
CA LYS A 65 -4.59 3.95 -5.98
C LYS A 65 -4.59 3.40 -7.40
N ALA A 66 -3.59 2.61 -7.77
CA ALA A 66 -3.53 1.95 -9.07
C ALA A 66 -4.67 0.94 -9.26
N ALA A 67 -5.06 0.22 -8.21
CA ALA A 67 -6.22 -0.68 -8.26
C ALA A 67 -7.54 0.08 -8.45
N LEU A 68 -7.73 1.19 -7.75
CA LEU A 68 -8.90 2.08 -7.92
C LEU A 68 -8.96 2.68 -9.33
N ALA A 69 -7.84 3.14 -9.89
CA ALA A 69 -7.77 3.64 -11.26
C ALA A 69 -8.19 2.56 -12.28
N ARG A 70 -7.70 1.32 -12.12
CA ARG A 70 -8.12 0.20 -12.98
C ARG A 70 -9.60 -0.12 -12.87
N MET A 71 -10.23 0.10 -11.72
CA MET A 71 -11.68 -0.03 -11.57
C MET A 71 -12.45 1.02 -12.36
N GLU A 72 -11.89 2.23 -12.50
CA GLU A 72 -12.49 3.32 -13.28
C GLU A 72 -12.31 3.10 -14.78
N GLU A 73 -11.16 2.55 -15.18
CA GLU A 73 -10.87 2.19 -16.58
C GLU A 73 -11.59 0.90 -17.02
N GLY A 74 -12.15 0.13 -16.08
CA GLY A 74 -12.83 -1.14 -16.36
C GLY A 74 -11.87 -2.32 -16.57
N GLU A 75 -10.59 -2.15 -16.27
CA GLU A 75 -9.54 -3.19 -16.36
C GLU A 75 -9.35 -3.97 -15.04
N TYR A 76 -10.15 -3.66 -14.01
CA TYR A 76 -10.06 -4.35 -12.73
C TYR A 76 -10.48 -5.81 -12.85
N GLY A 77 -9.66 -6.70 -12.26
CA GLY A 77 -9.81 -8.14 -12.39
C GLY A 77 -8.95 -8.76 -13.48
N PHE A 78 -8.15 -7.99 -14.22
CA PHE A 78 -7.16 -8.50 -15.18
C PHE A 78 -5.73 -8.29 -14.71
N CYS A 79 -4.87 -9.24 -15.05
CA CYS A 79 -3.45 -9.23 -14.69
C CYS A 79 -2.69 -8.23 -15.58
N ALA A 80 -2.02 -7.25 -14.98
CA ALA A 80 -1.23 -6.25 -15.70
C ALA A 80 -0.01 -6.82 -16.46
N LYS A 81 0.36 -8.09 -16.20
CA LYS A 81 1.53 -8.75 -16.82
C LYS A 81 1.17 -9.70 -17.96
N CYS A 82 0.09 -10.48 -17.82
CA CYS A 82 -0.30 -11.48 -18.81
C CYS A 82 -1.67 -11.22 -19.46
N GLY A 83 -2.45 -10.27 -18.94
CA GLY A 83 -3.81 -9.99 -19.41
C GLY A 83 -4.87 -11.01 -18.96
N ASP A 84 -4.48 -12.10 -18.30
CA ASP A 84 -5.44 -13.10 -17.81
C ASP A 84 -6.30 -12.55 -16.66
N GLU A 85 -7.49 -13.11 -16.50
CA GLU A 85 -8.35 -12.85 -15.34
C GLU A 85 -7.66 -13.25 -14.02
N ILE A 86 -7.80 -12.39 -13.02
CA ILE A 86 -7.36 -12.63 -11.65
C ILE A 86 -8.50 -13.36 -10.94
N ALA A 87 -8.20 -14.52 -10.37
CA ALA A 87 -9.16 -15.30 -9.59
C ALA A 87 -9.76 -14.47 -8.45
N GLU A 88 -11.08 -14.58 -8.25
CA GLU A 88 -11.82 -13.85 -7.22
C GLU A 88 -11.26 -14.12 -5.82
N ASP A 89 -10.93 -15.37 -5.50
CA ASP A 89 -10.27 -15.75 -4.22
C ASP A 89 -9.00 -14.93 -3.93
N ARG A 90 -8.28 -14.52 -4.99
CA ARG A 90 -7.08 -13.68 -4.85
C ARG A 90 -7.43 -12.22 -4.64
N LEU A 91 -8.49 -11.72 -5.28
CA LEU A 91 -8.99 -10.35 -5.06
C LEU A 91 -9.63 -10.21 -3.68
N ASP A 92 -10.26 -11.26 -3.16
CA ASP A 92 -10.78 -11.31 -1.79
C ASP A 92 -9.66 -11.24 -0.73
N LEU A 93 -8.48 -11.80 -1.03
CA LEU A 93 -7.31 -11.73 -0.14
C LEU A 93 -6.47 -10.46 -0.34
N LEU A 94 -6.26 -10.04 -1.59
CA LEU A 94 -5.40 -8.92 -1.97
C LEU A 94 -6.06 -8.10 -3.08
N PRO A 95 -7.07 -7.26 -2.76
CA PRO A 95 -7.83 -6.51 -3.76
C PRO A 95 -6.98 -5.48 -4.53
N GLN A 96 -5.85 -5.05 -3.98
CA GLN A 96 -4.91 -4.13 -4.63
C GLN A 96 -3.96 -4.81 -5.63
N THR A 97 -3.94 -6.15 -5.72
CA THR A 97 -2.97 -6.87 -6.55
C THR A 97 -3.11 -6.53 -8.04
N PRO A 98 -2.03 -6.14 -8.74
CA PRO A 98 -2.05 -6.00 -10.19
C PRO A 98 -1.79 -7.31 -10.92
N PHE A 99 -1.39 -8.37 -10.21
CA PHE A 99 -0.95 -9.63 -10.81
C PHE A 99 -1.81 -10.82 -10.40
N CYS A 100 -1.99 -11.76 -11.34
CA CYS A 100 -2.53 -13.09 -11.06
C CYS A 100 -1.54 -13.93 -10.23
N ALA A 101 -2.01 -15.01 -9.62
CA ALA A 101 -1.18 -15.88 -8.77
C ALA A 101 0.09 -16.39 -9.48
N LYS A 102 -0.02 -16.74 -10.77
CA LYS A 102 1.10 -17.22 -11.59
C LYS A 102 2.16 -16.14 -11.81
N CYS A 103 1.74 -14.91 -12.04
CA CYS A 103 2.65 -13.78 -12.27
C CYS A 103 3.28 -13.26 -10.98
N ALA A 104 2.52 -13.28 -9.89
CA ALA A 104 3.00 -12.91 -8.56
C ALA A 104 4.03 -13.90 -8.00
N ALA A 105 3.88 -15.21 -8.29
CA ALA A 105 4.88 -16.22 -7.91
C ALA A 105 6.22 -16.09 -8.65
N LYS A 106 6.30 -15.23 -9.66
CA LYS A 106 7.49 -14.96 -10.49
C LYS A 106 8.01 -13.53 -10.35
N ALA A 107 7.46 -12.76 -9.41
CA ALA A 107 7.83 -11.37 -9.15
C ALA A 107 8.86 -11.28 -8.03
#